data_AF-A0A7S3TYT2-F1
#
_entry.id   AF-A0A7S3TYT2-F1
#
_cell.length_a   1.000
_cell.length_b   1.000
_cell.length_c   1.000
_cell.angle_alpha   90.00
_cell.angle_beta   90.00
_cell.angle_gamma   90.00
#
_symmetry.space_group_name_H-M   'P 1'
#
loop_
_entity.id
_entity.type
_entity.pdbx_description
1 polymer ?
#
loop_
_entity_poly.entity_id
_entity_poly.type
_entity_poly.pdbx_seq_one_letter_code
_entity_poly.pdbx_strand_id
1 'polypeptide(L)'
;GTKVRMLDFGSVLDTAQVRPDFSRPALHGRWKCVDTWGMDDFLKSMGISRLQRMAASKAPWPSWAFVQDEDHIVFTNHTAMGELQEEFIVNGPEYNAVDGYKRQIKCLATWEGESALVTMKSGP
;
A
#
# COMPACT_ATOMS: atom_id res chain seq x y z
N GLY A 1 18.68 -32.52 -57.68
CA GLY A 1 17.48 -31.88 -57.09
C GLY A 1 17.79 -31.53 -55.65
N THR A 2 18.18 -30.28 -55.43
CA THR A 2 18.54 -29.69 -54.14
C THR A 2 17.31 -29.52 -53.27
N LYS A 3 17.40 -29.88 -51.97
CA LYS A 3 16.69 -29.14 -50.92
C LYS A 3 17.44 -29.29 -49.59
N VAL A 4 18.37 -28.37 -49.36
CA VAL A 4 18.90 -28.06 -48.03
C VAL A 4 17.73 -27.49 -47.22
N ARG A 5 17.36 -28.14 -46.12
CA ARG A 5 16.46 -27.52 -45.13
C ARG A 5 17.32 -26.62 -44.25
N MET A 6 17.21 -25.33 -44.51
CA MET A 6 17.69 -24.25 -43.66
C MET A 6 16.98 -24.39 -42.30
N LEU A 7 17.72 -24.65 -41.22
CA LEU A 7 17.18 -24.50 -39.87
C LEU A 7 17.19 -23.02 -39.55
N ASP A 8 16.00 -22.46 -39.40
CA ASP A 8 15.75 -21.08 -39.01
C ASP A 8 16.15 -20.92 -37.52
N PHE A 9 17.13 -20.05 -37.27
CA PHE A 9 17.60 -19.68 -35.92
C PHE A 9 16.79 -18.50 -35.34
N GLY A 10 15.53 -18.34 -35.75
CA GLY A 10 14.68 -17.20 -35.45
C GLY A 10 13.64 -17.36 -34.33
N SER A 11 13.69 -18.37 -33.45
CA SER A 11 12.73 -18.48 -32.32
C SER A 11 13.34 -18.53 -30.93
N VAL A 12 14.62 -18.15 -30.80
CA VAL A 12 15.20 -17.80 -29.50
C VAL A 12 14.60 -16.46 -29.10
N LEU A 13 13.46 -16.50 -28.41
CA LEU A 13 12.90 -15.50 -27.48
C LEU A 13 11.43 -15.78 -27.10
N ASP A 14 10.86 -16.95 -27.43
CA ASP A 14 9.50 -17.31 -26.98
C ASP A 14 9.51 -18.23 -25.75
N THR A 15 10.12 -17.74 -24.68
CA THR A 15 9.87 -18.26 -23.33
C THR A 15 9.99 -17.12 -22.32
N ALA A 16 9.37 -15.98 -22.62
CA ALA A 16 8.81 -15.18 -21.55
C ALA A 16 7.74 -16.06 -20.90
N GLN A 17 8.13 -16.74 -19.82
CA GLN A 17 7.24 -17.41 -18.90
C GLN A 17 6.03 -16.50 -18.71
N VAL A 18 4.87 -16.93 -19.21
CA VAL A 18 3.59 -16.31 -18.90
C VAL A 18 3.46 -16.42 -17.39
N ARG A 19 3.84 -15.35 -16.69
CA ARG A 19 3.58 -15.22 -15.27
C ARG A 19 2.06 -15.36 -15.13
N PRO A 20 1.55 -16.12 -14.15
CA PRO A 20 0.13 -16.10 -13.89
C PRO A 20 -0.27 -14.63 -13.77
N ASP A 21 -1.34 -14.26 -14.46
CA ASP A 21 -2.14 -13.08 -14.14
C ASP A 21 -2.51 -13.18 -12.65
N PHE A 22 -1.62 -12.65 -11.81
CA PHE A 22 -1.96 -12.26 -10.47
C PHE A 22 -2.41 -10.82 -10.59
N SER A 23 -3.67 -10.63 -10.98
CA SER A 23 -4.33 -9.33 -10.88
C SER A 23 -4.08 -8.80 -9.46
N ARG A 24 -3.41 -7.66 -9.34
CA ARG A 24 -3.17 -7.03 -8.03
C ARG A 24 -4.48 -6.87 -7.28
N PRO A 25 -4.45 -6.87 -5.93
CA PRO A 25 -5.65 -6.57 -5.16
C PRO A 25 -6.27 -5.24 -5.60
N ALA A 26 -7.58 -5.24 -5.80
CA ALA A 26 -8.33 -4.04 -6.12
C ALA A 26 -8.60 -3.25 -4.83
N LEU A 27 -7.83 -2.19 -4.60
CA LEU A 27 -7.96 -1.29 -3.45
C LEU A 27 -8.83 -0.06 -3.77
N HIS A 28 -9.01 0.27 -5.06
CA HIS A 28 -9.72 1.45 -5.50
C HIS A 28 -11.08 1.61 -4.80
N GLY A 29 -11.31 2.77 -4.20
CA GLY A 29 -12.56 3.08 -3.52
C GLY A 29 -12.38 3.81 -2.19
N ARG A 30 -13.44 3.82 -1.39
CA ARG A 30 -13.49 4.47 -0.08
C ARG A 30 -13.66 3.42 1.00
N TRP A 31 -12.83 3.50 2.02
CA TRP A 31 -12.78 2.56 3.12
C TRP A 31 -13.06 3.28 4.42
N LYS A 32 -13.74 2.61 5.34
CA LYS A 32 -13.99 3.11 6.69
C LYS A 32 -13.75 2.00 7.67
N CYS A 33 -13.03 2.29 8.74
CA CYS A 33 -12.97 1.37 9.87
C CYS A 33 -14.37 1.24 10.48
N VAL A 34 -14.86 0.01 10.62
CA VAL A 34 -16.19 -0.28 11.18
C VAL A 34 -16.10 -0.91 12.56
N ASP A 35 -15.00 -1.59 12.85
CA ASP A 35 -14.75 -2.26 14.12
C ASP A 35 -13.24 -2.44 14.34
N THR A 36 -12.84 -2.59 15.60
CA THR A 36 -11.46 -2.88 16.00
C THR A 36 -11.47 -3.86 17.17
N TRP A 37 -10.49 -4.76 17.20
CA TRP A 37 -10.27 -5.66 18.32
C TRP A 37 -8.91 -5.36 18.98
N GLY A 38 -8.81 -5.55 20.30
CA GLY A 38 -7.55 -5.38 21.04
C GLY A 38 -7.02 -3.95 21.17
N MET A 39 -7.77 -2.93 20.76
CA MET A 39 -7.30 -1.53 20.78
C MET A 39 -6.99 -1.01 22.20
N ASP A 40 -7.85 -1.27 23.19
CA ASP A 40 -7.58 -0.79 24.58
C ASP A 40 -6.35 -1.48 25.18
N ASP A 41 -6.21 -2.79 24.97
CA ASP A 41 -5.06 -3.56 25.46
C ASP A 41 -3.76 -3.10 24.82
N PHE A 42 -3.76 -2.87 23.50
CA PHE A 42 -2.62 -2.31 22.77
C PHE A 42 -2.22 -0.94 23.31
N LEU A 43 -3.18 -0.01 23.44
CA LEU A 43 -2.89 1.32 23.96
C LEU A 43 -2.42 1.26 25.42
N LYS A 44 -2.96 0.34 26.22
CA LYS A 44 -2.53 0.12 27.60
C LYS A 44 -1.09 -0.40 27.66
N SER A 45 -0.69 -1.33 26.80
CA SER A 45 0.71 -1.81 26.74
C SER A 45 1.69 -0.72 26.29
N MET A 46 1.23 0.25 25.50
CA MET A 46 2.00 1.43 25.11
C MET A 46 2.08 2.51 26.22
N GLY A 47 1.53 2.25 27.41
CA GLY A 47 1.57 3.19 28.54
C GLY A 47 0.58 4.36 28.42
N ILE A 48 -0.36 4.30 27.48
CA ILE A 48 -1.36 5.37 27.28
C ILE A 48 -2.33 5.40 28.46
N SER A 49 -2.58 6.59 29.01
CA SER A 49 -3.42 6.75 30.20
C SER A 49 -4.88 6.35 29.95
N ARG A 50 -5.59 5.93 31.01
CA ARG A 50 -7.01 5.51 30.91
C ARG A 50 -7.89 6.57 30.25
N LEU A 51 -7.68 7.85 30.58
CA LEU A 51 -8.46 8.96 30.01
C LEU A 51 -8.23 9.08 28.49
N GLN A 52 -6.98 8.99 28.03
CA GLN A 52 -6.65 9.03 26.60
C GLN A 52 -7.23 7.83 25.84
N ARG A 53 -7.18 6.62 26.42
CA ARG A 53 -7.77 5.43 25.79
C ARG A 53 -9.29 5.52 25.67
N MET A 54 -9.96 6.07 26.68
CA MET A 54 -11.39 6.37 26.62
C MET A 54 -11.72 7.38 25.52
N ALA A 55 -10.89 8.40 25.34
CA ALA A 55 -11.06 9.36 24.25
C ALA A 55 -10.85 8.69 22.88
N ALA A 56 -9.80 7.88 22.72
CA ALA A 56 -9.52 7.14 21.48
C ALA A 56 -10.67 6.20 21.10
N SER A 57 -11.25 5.50 22.08
CA SER A 57 -12.38 4.58 21.86
C SER A 57 -13.68 5.27 21.43
N LYS A 58 -13.78 6.59 21.64
CA LYS A 58 -14.94 7.41 21.25
C LYS A 58 -14.66 8.28 20.03
N ALA A 59 -13.42 8.30 19.55
CA ALA A 59 -13.05 9.08 18.38
C ALA A 59 -13.78 8.53 17.14
N PRO A 60 -14.10 9.39 16.16
CA PRO A 60 -14.62 8.91 14.88
C PRO A 60 -13.67 7.88 14.26
N TRP A 61 -14.24 6.80 13.75
CA TRP A 61 -13.45 5.81 13.04
C TRP A 61 -12.72 6.42 11.84
N PRO A 62 -11.45 6.06 11.61
CA PRO A 62 -10.70 6.54 10.46
C PRO A 62 -11.36 6.07 9.16
N SER A 63 -11.20 6.89 8.13
CA SER A 63 -11.59 6.55 6.77
C SER A 63 -10.46 6.86 5.80
N TRP A 64 -10.46 6.14 4.69
CA TRP A 64 -9.43 6.19 3.67
C TRP A 64 -10.06 6.22 2.28
N ALA A 65 -9.31 6.70 1.31
CA ALA A 65 -9.62 6.53 -0.10
C ALA A 65 -8.38 6.07 -0.86
N PHE A 66 -8.58 5.24 -1.87
CA PHE A 66 -7.55 4.80 -2.79
C PHE A 66 -8.02 5.10 -4.21
N VAL A 67 -7.16 5.74 -4.99
CA VAL A 67 -7.22 5.73 -6.46
C VAL A 67 -6.05 4.86 -6.91
N GLN A 68 -6.37 3.73 -7.54
CA GLN A 68 -5.39 2.76 -8.02
C GLN A 68 -5.47 2.65 -9.54
N ASP A 69 -4.31 2.74 -10.18
CA ASP A 69 -4.07 2.43 -11.59
C ASP A 69 -2.86 1.48 -11.64
N GLU A 70 -3.11 0.18 -11.78
CA GLU A 70 -2.12 -0.89 -11.60
C GLU A 70 -1.33 -0.78 -10.28
N ASP A 71 -0.03 -0.48 -10.37
CA ASP A 71 0.90 -0.28 -9.24
C ASP A 71 1.03 1.22 -8.86
N HIS A 72 0.37 2.14 -9.57
CA HIS A 72 0.29 3.54 -9.20
C HIS A 72 -0.88 3.77 -8.24
N ILE A 73 -0.59 4.26 -7.03
CA ILE A 73 -1.57 4.43 -5.97
C ILE A 73 -1.53 5.86 -5.43
N VAL A 74 -2.71 6.47 -5.38
CA VAL A 74 -3.00 7.65 -4.56
C VAL A 74 -3.78 7.19 -3.33
N PHE A 75 -3.17 7.32 -2.17
CA PHE A 75 -3.78 7.03 -0.88
C PHE A 75 -4.14 8.32 -0.15
N THR A 76 -5.37 8.42 0.32
CA THR A 76 -5.85 9.54 1.14
C THR A 76 -6.31 9.02 2.49
N ASN A 77 -5.71 9.52 3.57
CA ASN A 77 -6.15 9.32 4.95
C ASN A 77 -6.97 10.53 5.42
N HIS A 78 -8.24 10.31 5.72
CA HIS A 78 -9.12 11.35 6.24
C HIS A 78 -8.98 11.39 7.76
N THR A 79 -8.28 12.42 8.25
CA THR A 79 -8.08 12.64 9.69
C THR A 79 -8.96 13.77 10.18
N ALA A 80 -9.12 13.90 11.51
CA ALA A 80 -9.79 15.04 12.12
C ALA A 80 -9.07 16.39 11.84
N MET A 81 -7.80 16.36 11.43
CA MET A 81 -6.98 17.54 11.12
C MET A 81 -6.93 17.87 9.62
N GLY A 82 -7.70 17.16 8.79
CA GLY A 82 -7.68 17.27 7.33
C GLY A 82 -7.24 15.99 6.65
N GLU A 83 -7.03 16.07 5.33
CA GLU A 83 -6.60 14.94 4.52
C GLU A 83 -5.08 14.89 4.43
N LEU A 84 -4.52 13.70 4.65
CA LEU A 84 -3.13 13.40 4.34
C LEU A 84 -3.13 12.53 3.08
N GLN A 85 -2.47 13.01 2.03
CA GLN A 85 -2.41 12.30 0.74
C GLN A 85 -0.98 11.85 0.46
N GLU A 86 -0.86 10.63 -0.05
CA GLU A 86 0.37 10.02 -0.53
C GLU A 86 0.16 9.50 -1.95
N GLU A 87 1.15 9.70 -2.82
CA GLU A 87 1.14 9.21 -4.20
C GLU A 87 2.45 8.46 -4.44
N PHE A 88 2.36 7.22 -4.90
CA PHE A 88 3.51 6.34 -5.03
C PHE A 88 3.30 5.24 -6.07
N ILE A 89 4.42 4.64 -6.49
CA ILE A 89 4.47 3.43 -7.31
C ILE A 89 4.88 2.28 -6.41
N VAL A 90 4.05 1.23 -6.32
CA VAL A 90 4.34 0.05 -5.49
C VAL A 90 5.51 -0.74 -6.09
N ASN A 91 6.44 -1.17 -5.24
CA ASN A 91 7.75 -1.73 -5.62
C ASN A 91 8.59 -0.76 -6.47
N GLY A 92 8.24 0.53 -6.47
CA GLY A 92 9.02 1.60 -7.06
C GLY A 92 10.08 2.16 -6.11
N PRO A 93 10.65 3.33 -6.44
CA PRO A 93 11.57 4.05 -5.57
C PRO A 93 10.94 4.50 -4.25
N GLU A 94 11.79 4.86 -3.28
CA GLU A 94 11.35 5.61 -2.11
C GLU A 94 10.67 6.93 -2.53
N TYR A 95 9.65 7.33 -1.77
CA TYR A 95 8.94 8.60 -1.93
C TYR A 95 8.92 9.38 -0.62
N ASN A 96 8.59 10.67 -0.71
CA ASN A 96 8.41 11.52 0.47
C ASN A 96 6.92 11.74 0.72
N ALA A 97 6.53 11.72 1.99
CA ALA A 97 5.18 12.07 2.43
C ALA A 97 5.23 13.09 3.58
N VAL A 98 4.09 13.70 3.88
CA VAL A 98 3.92 14.62 5.01
C VAL A 98 3.08 13.94 6.09
N ASP A 99 3.60 13.86 7.31
CA ASP A 99 2.87 13.30 8.44
C ASP A 99 1.83 14.29 9.04
N GLY A 100 1.06 13.82 10.02
CA GLY A 100 0.07 14.67 10.73
C GLY A 100 0.69 15.84 11.50
N TYR A 101 2.01 15.86 11.70
CA TYR A 101 2.76 16.94 12.33
C TYR A 101 3.42 17.88 11.30
N LYS A 102 3.07 17.73 10.01
CA LYS A 102 3.63 18.50 8.90
C LYS A 102 5.13 18.28 8.68
N ARG A 103 5.65 17.13 9.10
CA ARG A 103 7.05 16.73 8.92
C ARG A 103 7.18 15.87 7.67
N GLN A 104 8.27 16.06 6.94
CA GLN A 104 8.63 15.20 5.82
C GLN A 104 9.13 13.85 6.35
N ILE A 105 8.58 12.77 5.80
CA ILE A 105 8.96 11.39 6.12
C ILE A 105 9.30 10.64 4.83
N LYS A 106 10.26 9.71 4.92
CA LYS A 106 10.61 8.82 3.82
C LYS A 106 9.74 7.57 3.87
N CYS A 107 9.23 7.18 2.72
CA CYS A 107 8.33 6.04 2.59
C CYS A 107 8.79 5.09 1.49
N LEU A 108 8.46 3.81 1.64
CA LEU A 108 8.60 2.78 0.62
C LEU A 108 7.31 1.95 0.61
N ALA A 109 6.77 1.73 -0.59
CA ALA A 109 5.57 0.92 -0.78
C ALA A 109 5.92 -0.39 -1.49
N THR A 110 5.48 -1.52 -0.95
CA THR A 110 5.73 -2.86 -1.51
C THR A 110 4.47 -3.71 -1.50
N TRP A 111 4.40 -4.65 -2.44
CA TRP A 111 3.45 -5.75 -2.36
C TRP A 111 4.10 -6.91 -1.59
N GLU A 112 3.51 -7.30 -0.47
CA GLU A 112 3.92 -8.47 0.31
C GLU A 112 2.94 -9.63 0.08
N GLY A 113 3.50 -10.76 -0.34
CA GLY A 113 2.70 -11.92 -0.77
C GLY A 113 1.80 -11.57 -1.96
N GLU A 114 0.60 -12.17 -1.98
CA GLU A 114 -0.36 -11.99 -3.08
C GLU A 114 -1.37 -10.87 -2.82
N SER A 115 -1.51 -10.40 -1.58
CA SER A 115 -2.68 -9.59 -1.18
C SER A 115 -2.41 -8.34 -0.34
N ALA A 116 -1.19 -8.11 0.14
CA ALA A 116 -0.93 -7.03 1.09
C ALA A 116 -0.14 -5.88 0.47
N LEU A 117 -0.72 -4.68 0.49
CA LEU A 117 0.04 -3.44 0.30
C LEU A 117 0.69 -3.06 1.63
N VAL A 118 2.01 -2.94 1.64
CA VAL A 118 2.77 -2.52 2.83
C VAL A 118 3.46 -1.20 2.55
N THR A 119 3.27 -0.24 3.46
CA THR A 119 3.98 1.05 3.42
C THR A 119 4.89 1.16 4.63
N MET A 120 6.20 1.13 4.39
CA MET A 120 7.20 1.37 5.43
C MET A 120 7.47 2.87 5.50
N LYS A 121 7.51 3.43 6.72
CA LYS A 121 7.68 4.86 6.95
C LYS A 121 8.83 5.09 7.93
N SER A 122 9.74 6.00 7.56
CA SER A 122 10.86 6.42 8.38
C SER A 122 10.82 7.94 8.55
N GLY A 123 10.69 8.39 9.80
CA GLY A 123 10.58 9.80 10.16
C GLY A 123 11.25 10.11 11.50
N PRO A 124 11.51 11.40 11.79
CA PRO A 124 12.12 11.87 13.03
C PRO A 124 11.22 11.72 14.26
#